data_AF-A0A960QGX5-F1
#
_entry.id   AF-A0A960QGX5-F1
#
_cell.length_a   1.000
_cell.length_b   1.000
_cell.length_c   1.000
_cell.angle_alpha   90.00
_cell.angle_beta   90.00
_cell.angle_gamma   90.00
#
_symmetry.space_group_name_H-M   'P 1'
#
loop_
_entity.id
_entity.type
_entity.pdbx_description
1 polymer ?
#
loop_
_entity_poly.entity_id
_entity_poly.type
_entity_poly.pdbx_seq_one_letter_code
_entity_poly.pdbx_strand_id
1 'polypeptide(L)'
;MSQEKVVAEKPAVVVEQEIKARVVSIYETRRFGEDDVSFTGDVRVKLLFEAPVEGAELLSTEVISATDAKGTNLLNPRRAITEARERLAFQSSPKPGIESDINLKAGPREAESIAEITGIAVFQDPAKAMKPVDISDYKKTPGEFIPNEVLEKAGLSVAYLDEETFDDKGAKILMKSMGMLDDVPEEMRKSTLGPMKMVFGLGASLFVVKDPNDIFIKIEGLDADGEKCAMAQSSLRGLWILTPSEKENAIATVRIHLKSTEAEIRRRFSIKDVKLP
;
A
#
# COMPACT_ATOMS: atom_id res chain seq x y z
N MET A 1 0.29 4.10 45.77
CA MET A 1 -0.86 4.43 44.91
C MET A 1 -0.46 5.56 43.99
N SER A 2 -0.35 5.29 42.69
CA SER A 2 -0.45 6.30 41.62
C SER A 2 -0.68 5.52 40.33
N GLN A 3 -1.96 5.41 39.95
CA GLN A 3 -2.37 4.87 38.67
C GLN A 3 -2.07 5.91 37.60
N GLU A 4 -1.21 5.57 36.66
CA GLU A 4 -0.95 6.40 35.49
C GLU A 4 -2.18 6.38 34.59
N LYS A 5 -2.67 7.58 34.28
CA LYS A 5 -3.91 7.85 33.60
C LYS A 5 -3.72 7.53 32.11
N VAL A 6 -4.39 6.48 31.64
CA VAL A 6 -4.54 6.17 30.21
C VAL A 6 -5.23 7.36 29.55
N VAL A 7 -4.52 8.09 28.69
CA VAL A 7 -5.14 9.06 27.78
C VAL A 7 -5.35 8.36 26.44
N ALA A 8 -6.45 7.63 26.35
CA ALA A 8 -7.01 7.20 25.09
C ALA A 8 -7.96 8.29 24.60
N GLU A 9 -7.50 9.15 23.69
CA GLU A 9 -8.40 9.97 22.88
C GLU A 9 -8.14 9.65 21.41
N LYS A 10 -8.87 8.65 20.90
CA LYS A 10 -9.20 8.61 19.48
C LYS A 10 -10.20 9.75 19.24
N PRO A 11 -9.91 10.76 18.42
CA PRO A 11 -10.93 11.73 18.05
C PRO A 11 -12.04 11.01 17.27
N ALA A 12 -13.28 11.35 17.63
CA ALA A 12 -14.50 10.78 17.10
C ALA A 12 -14.53 10.88 15.57
N VAL A 13 -14.68 9.73 14.91
CA VAL A 13 -14.87 9.67 13.47
C VAL A 13 -16.30 10.13 13.17
N VAL A 14 -16.46 11.41 12.86
CA VAL A 14 -17.71 11.93 12.29
C VAL A 14 -17.74 11.47 10.83
N VAL A 15 -18.33 10.29 10.57
CA VAL A 15 -18.60 9.78 9.23
C VAL A 15 -20.01 10.19 8.84
N GLU A 16 -20.16 11.28 8.11
CA GLU A 16 -21.50 11.84 7.82
C GLU A 16 -22.03 11.53 6.42
N GLN A 17 -21.21 11.03 5.48
CA GLN A 17 -21.65 10.85 4.10
C GLN A 17 -21.25 9.49 3.51
N GLU A 18 -22.22 8.89 2.81
CA GLU A 18 -22.03 7.69 2.01
C GLU A 18 -21.41 8.06 0.66
N ILE A 19 -20.47 7.25 0.18
CA ILE A 19 -19.86 7.36 -1.13
C ILE A 19 -20.37 6.25 -2.03
N LYS A 20 -20.62 6.59 -3.29
CA LYS A 20 -21.02 5.60 -4.28
C LYS A 20 -19.83 4.71 -4.62
N ALA A 21 -20.05 3.41 -4.48
CA ALA A 21 -19.14 2.37 -4.89
C ALA A 21 -19.90 1.37 -5.78
N ARG A 22 -19.23 0.84 -6.80
CA ARG A 22 -19.79 -0.24 -7.64
C ARG A 22 -18.80 -1.35 -7.85
N VAL A 23 -19.30 -2.57 -8.05
CA VAL A 23 -18.48 -3.72 -8.43
C VAL A 23 -18.13 -3.64 -9.90
N VAL A 24 -16.84 -3.78 -10.22
CA VAL A 24 -16.34 -3.78 -11.61
C VAL A 24 -16.00 -5.19 -12.06
N SER A 25 -15.51 -6.02 -11.15
CA SER A 25 -15.16 -7.40 -11.44
C SER A 25 -15.10 -8.22 -10.16
N ILE A 26 -15.33 -9.52 -10.29
CA ILE A 26 -15.20 -10.49 -9.21
C ILE A 26 -14.28 -11.58 -9.71
N TYR A 27 -13.30 -11.94 -8.89
CA TYR A 27 -12.35 -13.00 -9.20
C TYR A 27 -12.35 -14.04 -8.09
N GLU A 28 -12.19 -15.29 -8.47
CA GLU A 28 -12.00 -16.40 -7.55
C GLU A 28 -10.55 -16.81 -7.52
N THR A 29 -9.95 -16.87 -6.33
CA THR A 29 -8.66 -17.53 -6.17
C THR A 29 -8.86 -19.00 -5.91
N ARG A 30 -8.70 -19.82 -6.95
CA ARG A 30 -8.62 -21.27 -6.82
C ARG A 30 -7.33 -21.65 -6.10
N ARG A 31 -7.42 -22.49 -5.07
CA ARG A 31 -6.23 -23.17 -4.54
C ARG A 31 -5.95 -24.37 -5.43
N PHE A 32 -4.76 -24.41 -6.03
CA PHE A 32 -4.29 -25.59 -6.77
C PHE A 32 -4.10 -26.75 -5.80
N GLY A 33 -4.82 -27.86 -5.99
CA GLY A 33 -4.57 -29.12 -5.27
C GLY A 33 -5.79 -29.98 -4.89
N GLU A 34 -7.02 -29.51 -5.07
CA GLU A 34 -8.22 -30.33 -4.79
C GLU A 34 -8.91 -30.72 -6.10
N ASP A 35 -8.78 -32.00 -6.47
CA ASP A 35 -9.57 -32.66 -7.52
C ASP A 35 -11.02 -32.79 -7.04
N ASP A 36 -11.77 -31.70 -7.01
CA ASP A 36 -13.22 -31.73 -6.96
C ASP A 36 -13.81 -30.35 -7.31
N VAL A 37 -14.91 -30.35 -8.05
CA VAL A 37 -15.60 -29.18 -8.63
C VAL A 37 -16.27 -28.33 -7.54
N SER A 38 -15.47 -27.79 -6.63
CA SER A 38 -16.00 -27.20 -5.41
C SER A 38 -15.28 -25.94 -4.97
N PHE A 39 -16.09 -24.94 -4.62
CA PHE A 39 -15.67 -23.61 -4.19
C PHE A 39 -14.99 -23.66 -2.82
N THR A 40 -13.66 -23.70 -2.81
CA THR A 40 -12.81 -23.62 -1.59
C THR A 40 -11.76 -22.50 -1.76
N GLY A 41 -12.20 -21.23 -1.86
CA GLY A 41 -11.32 -20.09 -2.19
C GLY A 41 -11.59 -18.79 -1.42
N ASP A 42 -10.82 -17.73 -1.72
CA ASP A 42 -11.20 -16.35 -1.38
C ASP A 42 -11.92 -15.74 -2.61
N VAL A 43 -12.91 -14.87 -2.37
CA VAL A 43 -13.56 -14.07 -3.41
C VAL A 43 -12.94 -12.68 -3.39
N ARG A 44 -12.37 -12.26 -4.51
CA ARG A 44 -11.84 -10.90 -4.69
C ARG A 44 -12.85 -10.04 -5.43
N VAL A 45 -13.38 -9.04 -4.75
CA VAL A 45 -14.33 -8.08 -5.31
C VAL A 45 -13.57 -6.79 -5.63
N LYS A 46 -13.61 -6.36 -6.89
CA LYS A 46 -13.03 -5.09 -7.32
C LYS A 46 -14.09 -4.00 -7.29
N LEU A 47 -13.88 -2.99 -6.47
CA LEU A 47 -14.73 -1.82 -6.33
C LEU A 47 -14.19 -0.65 -7.14
N LEU A 48 -15.09 0.21 -7.59
CA LEU A 48 -14.82 1.53 -8.13
C LEU A 48 -15.60 2.58 -7.33
N PHE A 49 -14.88 3.49 -6.70
CA PHE A 49 -15.43 4.61 -5.95
C PHE A 49 -15.54 5.87 -6.80
N GLU A 50 -16.61 6.65 -6.62
CA GLU A 50 -16.62 8.05 -7.03
C GLU A 50 -15.67 8.85 -6.14
N ALA A 51 -14.89 9.78 -6.70
CA ALA A 51 -14.00 10.60 -5.90
C ALA A 51 -14.81 11.60 -5.04
N PRO A 52 -14.56 11.72 -3.73
CA PRO A 52 -15.32 12.63 -2.86
C PRO A 52 -15.04 14.11 -3.14
N VAL A 53 -13.87 14.41 -3.70
CA VAL A 53 -13.44 15.71 -4.23
C VAL A 53 -12.55 15.49 -5.45
N GLU A 54 -12.41 16.50 -6.30
CA GLU A 54 -11.53 16.42 -7.48
C GLU A 54 -10.08 16.13 -7.06
N GLY A 55 -9.44 15.17 -7.73
CA GLY A 55 -8.06 14.78 -7.46
C GLY A 55 -7.85 13.97 -6.17
N ALA A 56 -8.91 13.58 -5.46
CA ALA A 56 -8.77 12.71 -4.29
C ALA A 56 -8.14 11.36 -4.65
N GLU A 57 -7.22 10.89 -3.82
CA GLU A 57 -6.59 9.58 -3.95
C GLU A 57 -7.13 8.63 -2.88
N LEU A 58 -7.49 7.38 -3.23
CA LEU A 58 -7.90 6.37 -2.25
C LEU A 58 -6.65 5.81 -1.56
N LEU A 59 -6.62 5.89 -0.24
CA LEU A 59 -5.54 5.34 0.59
C LEU A 59 -5.82 3.90 1.00
N SER A 60 -7.03 3.64 1.49
CA SER A 60 -7.41 2.31 1.96
C SER A 60 -8.92 2.10 1.94
N THR A 61 -9.30 0.82 1.94
CA THR A 61 -10.68 0.37 2.08
C THR A 61 -10.76 -0.61 3.23
N GLU A 62 -11.58 -0.30 4.22
CA GLU A 62 -11.88 -1.15 5.38
C GLU A 62 -13.29 -1.72 5.23
N VAL A 63 -13.42 -3.05 5.22
CA VAL A 63 -14.72 -3.71 5.18
C VAL A 63 -15.20 -4.00 6.59
N ILE A 64 -16.36 -3.45 6.96
CA ILE A 64 -16.98 -3.58 8.28
C ILE A 64 -17.88 -4.81 8.34
N SER A 65 -18.60 -5.10 7.26
CA SER A 65 -19.44 -6.29 7.14
C SER A 65 -19.53 -6.75 5.69
N ALA A 66 -19.68 -8.06 5.51
CA ALA A 66 -20.03 -8.67 4.24
C ALA A 66 -20.87 -9.91 4.53
N THR A 67 -22.09 -9.98 4.00
CA THR A 67 -23.01 -11.10 4.24
C THR A 67 -23.60 -11.63 2.95
N ASP A 68 -23.76 -12.96 2.84
CA ASP A 68 -24.53 -13.58 1.76
C ASP A 68 -26.05 -13.44 1.97
N ALA A 69 -26.84 -13.90 0.99
CA ALA A 69 -28.30 -13.91 1.07
C ALA A 69 -28.88 -14.74 2.23
N LYS A 70 -28.10 -15.65 2.81
CA LYS A 70 -28.47 -16.49 3.97
C LYS A 70 -28.01 -15.86 5.29
N GLY A 71 -27.37 -14.69 5.27
CA GLY A 71 -26.83 -14.00 6.44
C GLY A 71 -25.47 -14.53 6.92
N THR A 72 -24.79 -15.37 6.13
CA THR A 72 -23.46 -15.88 6.47
C THR A 72 -22.43 -14.76 6.37
N ASN A 73 -21.59 -14.62 7.39
CA ASN A 73 -20.50 -13.64 7.39
C ASN A 73 -19.36 -14.07 6.46
N LEU A 74 -19.09 -13.26 5.43
CA LEU A 74 -18.06 -13.46 4.42
C LEU A 74 -16.75 -12.70 4.74
N LEU A 75 -16.66 -11.98 5.85
CA LEU A 75 -15.44 -11.27 6.20
C LEU A 75 -14.28 -12.22 6.46
N ASN A 76 -13.15 -11.91 5.83
CA ASN A 76 -11.86 -12.47 6.20
C ASN A 76 -11.17 -11.52 7.17
N PRO A 77 -11.17 -11.78 8.50
CA PRO A 77 -10.61 -10.84 9.49
C PRO A 77 -9.10 -10.63 9.32
N ARG A 78 -8.39 -11.55 8.63
CA ARG A 78 -6.97 -11.37 8.30
C ARG A 78 -6.72 -10.43 7.10
N ARG A 79 -7.77 -10.04 6.37
CA ARG A 79 -7.71 -9.22 5.15
C ARG A 79 -8.81 -8.15 5.09
N ALA A 80 -9.39 -7.79 6.23
CA ALA A 80 -10.53 -6.85 6.29
C ALA A 80 -10.15 -5.41 5.91
N ILE A 81 -8.86 -5.07 6.04
CA ILE A 81 -8.29 -3.82 5.53
C ILE A 81 -7.51 -4.17 4.26
N THR A 82 -7.91 -3.58 3.14
CA THR A 82 -7.11 -3.60 1.91
C THR A 82 -6.55 -2.20 1.71
N GLU A 83 -5.23 -2.08 1.78
CA GLU A 83 -4.55 -0.86 1.37
C GLU A 83 -4.62 -0.76 -0.15
N ALA A 84 -5.10 0.36 -0.67
CA ALA A 84 -5.13 0.60 -2.12
C ALA A 84 -3.70 0.70 -2.72
N ARG A 85 -2.70 0.73 -1.83
CA ARG A 85 -1.28 0.95 -2.09
C ARG A 85 -0.60 -0.12 -2.95
N GLU A 86 -1.19 -1.31 -3.13
CA GLU A 86 -0.64 -2.35 -4.03
C GLU A 86 -0.84 -2.07 -5.54
N ARG A 87 -1.49 -0.96 -5.94
CA ARG A 87 -1.87 -0.73 -7.36
C ARG A 87 -1.59 0.65 -7.95
N LEU A 88 -0.80 1.50 -7.32
CA LEU A 88 -0.37 2.76 -7.95
C LEU A 88 0.62 2.56 -9.12
N ALA A 89 1.02 1.32 -9.40
CA ALA A 89 1.68 0.96 -10.64
C ALA A 89 0.67 0.98 -11.81
N PHE A 90 0.74 2.02 -12.63
CA PHE A 90 0.22 2.08 -14.02
C PHE A 90 -1.30 2.22 -14.24
N GLN A 91 -1.89 3.36 -13.87
CA GLN A 91 -3.09 3.84 -14.55
C GLN A 91 -2.84 5.15 -15.30
N SER A 92 -2.30 5.01 -16.51
CA SER A 92 -2.21 6.04 -17.55
C SER A 92 -3.51 6.13 -18.36
N SER A 93 -4.67 6.15 -17.68
CA SER A 93 -5.95 6.39 -18.34
C SER A 93 -6.96 7.03 -17.37
N PRO A 94 -7.64 8.11 -17.77
CA PRO A 94 -8.64 8.77 -16.95
C PRO A 94 -9.90 7.90 -16.90
N LYS A 95 -9.92 6.88 -16.06
CA LYS A 95 -11.18 6.26 -15.65
C LYS A 95 -11.80 7.16 -14.57
N PRO A 96 -13.08 7.52 -14.67
CA PRO A 96 -13.76 8.35 -13.67
C PRO A 96 -14.12 7.53 -12.41
N GLY A 97 -13.11 7.00 -11.73
CA GLY A 97 -13.28 6.33 -10.45
C GLY A 97 -12.01 5.68 -9.93
N ILE A 98 -11.97 5.46 -8.62
CA ILE A 98 -10.80 4.95 -7.92
C ILE A 98 -11.02 3.49 -7.57
N GLU A 99 -10.15 2.61 -8.07
CA GLU A 99 -10.30 1.16 -7.94
C GLU A 99 -9.74 0.65 -6.59
N SER A 100 -10.43 -0.29 -5.95
CA SER A 100 -9.95 -1.02 -4.78
C SER A 100 -10.28 -2.49 -4.92
N ASP A 101 -9.39 -3.37 -4.50
CA ASP A 101 -9.75 -4.78 -4.31
C ASP A 101 -10.20 -4.99 -2.86
N ILE A 102 -11.09 -5.96 -2.66
CA ILE A 102 -11.51 -6.48 -1.36
C ILE A 102 -11.40 -7.99 -1.43
N ASN A 103 -10.85 -8.62 -0.40
CA ASN A 103 -10.80 -10.08 -0.30
C ASN A 103 -11.79 -10.57 0.76
N LEU A 104 -12.82 -11.28 0.32
CA LEU A 104 -13.83 -11.93 1.16
C LEU A 104 -13.53 -13.44 1.24
N LYS A 105 -14.00 -14.09 2.31
CA LYS A 105 -14.08 -15.55 2.35
C LYS A 105 -15.06 -16.01 1.27
N ALA A 106 -14.79 -17.13 0.62
CA ALA A 106 -15.87 -17.83 -0.07
C ALA A 106 -16.99 -18.13 0.95
N GLY A 107 -18.22 -17.84 0.53
CA GLY A 107 -19.39 -18.27 1.27
C GLY A 107 -19.56 -19.79 1.23
N PRO A 108 -20.65 -20.31 1.81
CA PRO A 108 -21.05 -21.70 1.57
C PRO A 108 -21.09 -22.00 0.07
N ARG A 109 -20.83 -23.26 -0.34
CA ARG A 109 -20.80 -23.72 -1.74
C ARG A 109 -22.04 -23.35 -2.60
N GLU A 110 -23.12 -22.86 -1.99
CA GLU A 110 -24.39 -22.50 -2.63
C GLU A 110 -24.69 -20.99 -2.60
N ALA A 111 -23.75 -20.13 -2.17
CA ALA A 111 -23.99 -18.70 -2.17
C ALA A 111 -23.94 -18.16 -3.61
N GLU A 112 -25.10 -17.82 -4.18
CA GLU A 112 -25.21 -17.22 -5.52
C GLU A 112 -24.92 -15.71 -5.53
N SER A 113 -24.98 -15.06 -4.36
CA SER A 113 -24.79 -13.62 -4.24
C SER A 113 -24.37 -13.21 -2.83
N ILE A 114 -23.70 -12.05 -2.77
CA ILE A 114 -23.46 -11.30 -1.56
C ILE A 114 -24.62 -10.30 -1.40
N ALA A 115 -25.37 -10.41 -0.32
CA ALA A 115 -26.51 -9.55 -0.05
C ALA A 115 -26.07 -8.11 0.24
N GLU A 116 -25.02 -7.94 1.04
CA GLU A 116 -24.51 -6.61 1.38
C GLU A 116 -23.01 -6.65 1.73
N ILE A 117 -22.30 -5.62 1.30
CA ILE A 117 -20.94 -5.27 1.72
C ILE A 117 -21.00 -3.85 2.26
N THR A 118 -20.60 -3.64 3.51
CA THR A 118 -20.44 -2.30 4.08
C THR A 118 -19.00 -2.05 4.51
N GLY A 119 -18.56 -0.80 4.42
CA GLY A 119 -17.21 -0.43 4.79
C GLY A 119 -16.96 1.07 4.85
N ILE A 120 -15.69 1.41 5.04
CA ILE A 120 -15.15 2.76 5.02
C ILE A 120 -14.08 2.82 3.93
N ALA A 121 -14.25 3.75 3.00
CA ALA A 121 -13.20 4.16 2.08
C ALA A 121 -12.51 5.41 2.65
N VAL A 122 -11.18 5.39 2.68
CA VAL A 122 -10.33 6.46 3.19
C VAL A 122 -9.60 7.10 2.03
N PHE A 123 -9.86 8.38 1.80
CA PHE A 123 -9.25 9.17 0.74
C PHE A 123 -8.32 10.24 1.31
N GLN A 124 -7.41 10.73 0.48
CA GLN A 124 -6.64 11.94 0.74
C GLN A 124 -7.19 13.11 -0.08
N ASP A 125 -7.51 14.20 0.61
CA ASP A 125 -7.83 15.50 0.02
C ASP A 125 -6.55 16.16 -0.51
N PRO A 126 -6.39 16.36 -1.83
CA PRO A 126 -5.18 16.95 -2.38
C PRO A 126 -4.98 18.41 -1.94
N ALA A 127 -6.06 19.14 -1.60
CA ALA A 127 -5.97 20.53 -1.19
C ALA A 127 -5.41 20.70 0.24
N LYS A 128 -5.50 19.65 1.06
CA LYS A 128 -5.02 19.61 2.46
C LYS A 128 -3.84 18.66 2.65
N ALA A 129 -3.46 17.93 1.60
CA ALA A 129 -2.33 17.03 1.63
C ALA A 129 -1.04 17.77 1.95
N MET A 130 -0.10 17.08 2.59
CA MET A 130 1.26 17.60 2.68
C MET A 130 1.81 17.77 1.27
N LYS A 131 2.58 18.86 1.06
CA LYS A 131 3.30 19.01 -0.20
C LYS A 131 4.24 17.82 -0.37
N PRO A 132 4.31 17.23 -1.57
CA PRO A 132 5.24 16.17 -1.82
C PRO A 132 6.68 16.68 -1.71
N VAL A 133 7.60 15.79 -1.33
CA VAL A 133 9.01 16.10 -1.14
C VAL A 133 9.79 15.62 -2.36
N ASP A 134 10.40 16.56 -3.08
CA ASP A 134 11.25 16.28 -4.23
C ASP A 134 12.71 16.14 -3.81
N ILE A 135 13.34 15.03 -4.21
CA ILE A 135 14.74 14.71 -3.94
C ILE A 135 15.42 14.48 -5.28
N SER A 136 16.25 15.44 -5.70
CA SER A 136 16.96 15.35 -6.99
C SER A 136 18.38 14.81 -6.86
N ASP A 137 18.90 14.73 -5.64
CA ASP A 137 20.28 14.31 -5.37
C ASP A 137 20.39 12.98 -4.62
N TYR A 138 19.35 12.16 -4.70
CA TYR A 138 19.29 10.83 -4.11
C TYR A 138 20.45 9.92 -4.52
N LYS A 139 21.07 10.15 -5.68
CA LYS A 139 22.24 9.42 -6.20
C LYS A 139 23.58 9.85 -5.57
N LYS A 140 23.64 10.93 -4.78
CA LYS A 140 24.92 11.43 -4.23
C LYS A 140 25.46 10.58 -3.08
N THR A 141 24.59 9.93 -2.34
CA THR A 141 24.93 9.15 -1.13
C THR A 141 24.24 7.78 -1.18
N PRO A 142 24.57 6.92 -2.17
CA PRO A 142 24.00 5.58 -2.24
C PRO A 142 24.46 4.76 -1.03
N GLY A 143 23.58 3.91 -0.51
CA GLY A 143 23.88 3.13 0.70
C GLY A 143 23.87 3.95 1.99
N GLU A 144 23.22 5.11 2.00
CA GLU A 144 22.98 5.95 3.18
C GLU A 144 21.53 6.51 3.18
N PHE A 145 21.04 6.92 4.36
CA PHE A 145 19.78 7.65 4.42
C PHE A 145 19.97 9.07 3.88
N ILE A 146 19.10 9.46 2.97
CA ILE A 146 19.13 10.76 2.30
C ILE A 146 18.72 11.84 3.31
N PRO A 147 19.60 12.81 3.62
CA PRO A 147 19.27 13.89 4.53
C PRO A 147 18.16 14.77 3.95
N ASN A 148 17.06 14.92 4.68
CA ASN A 148 15.96 15.79 4.25
C ASN A 148 15.14 16.26 5.46
N GLU A 149 15.16 17.56 5.72
CA GLU A 149 14.52 18.15 6.91
C GLU A 149 13.01 17.86 6.99
N VAL A 150 12.31 17.81 5.85
CA VAL A 150 10.86 17.54 5.82
C VAL A 150 10.58 16.10 6.19
N LEU A 151 11.34 15.15 5.63
CA LEU A 151 11.19 13.73 5.95
C LEU A 151 11.58 13.44 7.40
N GLU A 152 12.67 14.02 7.88
CA GLU A 152 13.15 13.87 9.26
C GLU A 152 12.12 14.39 10.27
N LYS A 153 11.54 15.58 10.03
CA LYS A 153 10.46 16.13 10.87
C LYS A 153 9.21 15.25 10.87
N ALA A 154 8.95 14.56 9.75
CA ALA A 154 7.85 13.62 9.63
C ALA A 154 8.17 12.24 10.25
N GLY A 155 9.41 12.02 10.69
CA GLY A 155 9.88 10.74 11.24
C GLY A 155 10.12 9.67 10.18
N LEU A 156 10.26 10.07 8.91
CA LEU A 156 10.45 9.19 7.77
C LEU A 156 11.91 9.25 7.31
N SER A 157 12.48 8.10 6.97
CA SER A 157 13.83 8.01 6.41
C SER A 157 13.82 7.26 5.09
N VAL A 158 14.48 7.81 4.07
CA VAL A 158 14.61 7.19 2.74
C VAL A 158 16.07 6.95 2.43
N ALA A 159 16.41 5.76 1.99
CA ALA A 159 17.72 5.45 1.45
C ALA A 159 17.59 5.02 -0.01
N TYR A 160 18.63 5.30 -0.79
CA TYR A 160 18.78 4.83 -2.16
C TYR A 160 19.93 3.81 -2.20
N LEU A 161 19.68 2.65 -2.78
CA LEU A 161 20.65 1.57 -2.98
C LEU A 161 20.77 1.32 -4.47
N ASP A 162 21.98 1.40 -5.02
CA ASP A 162 22.30 0.97 -6.38
C ASP A 162 22.87 -0.46 -6.38
N GLU A 163 23.21 -1.00 -7.55
CA GLU A 163 23.76 -2.36 -7.66
C GLU A 163 25.06 -2.55 -6.85
N GLU A 164 25.92 -1.53 -6.81
CA GLU A 164 27.20 -1.57 -6.10
C GLU A 164 27.01 -1.52 -4.58
N THR A 165 26.08 -0.70 -4.11
CA THR A 165 25.75 -0.52 -2.68
C THR A 165 24.71 -1.52 -2.18
N PHE A 166 24.09 -2.31 -3.07
CA PHE A 166 23.31 -3.50 -2.73
C PHE A 166 24.23 -4.70 -2.40
N ASP A 167 25.23 -4.43 -1.58
CA ASP A 167 26.21 -5.34 -1.02
C ASP A 167 26.04 -5.40 0.51
N ASP A 168 27.13 -5.48 1.26
CA ASP A 168 27.14 -5.44 2.73
C ASP A 168 26.54 -4.16 3.32
N LYS A 169 26.60 -3.01 2.63
CA LYS A 169 26.03 -1.72 3.12
C LYS A 169 24.52 -1.68 2.96
N GLY A 170 24.02 -2.01 1.77
CA GLY A 170 22.58 -2.10 1.49
C GLY A 170 21.90 -3.14 2.38
N ALA A 171 22.59 -4.25 2.66
CA ALA A 171 22.13 -5.25 3.62
C ALA A 171 21.90 -4.66 5.01
N LYS A 172 22.88 -3.87 5.50
CA LYS A 172 22.78 -3.23 6.82
C LYS A 172 21.64 -2.23 6.88
N ILE A 173 21.46 -1.42 5.84
CA ILE A 173 20.33 -0.48 5.75
C ILE A 173 19.00 -1.22 5.77
N LEU A 174 18.87 -2.27 4.97
CA LEU A 174 17.65 -3.03 4.89
C LEU A 174 17.35 -3.72 6.23
N MET A 175 18.34 -4.37 6.84
CA MET A 175 18.19 -5.01 8.15
C MET A 175 17.87 -4.01 9.26
N LYS A 176 18.55 -2.88 9.31
CA LYS A 176 18.27 -1.78 10.26
C LYS A 176 16.87 -1.20 10.05
N SER A 177 16.42 -1.11 8.81
CA SER A 177 15.07 -0.64 8.48
C SER A 177 13.99 -1.65 8.86
N MET A 178 14.32 -2.95 8.79
CA MET A 178 13.48 -4.05 9.30
C MET A 178 13.54 -4.21 10.83
N GLY A 179 14.28 -3.34 11.54
CA GLY A 179 14.43 -3.40 12.99
C GLY A 179 15.28 -4.59 13.48
N MET A 180 16.09 -5.19 12.62
CA MET A 180 17.06 -6.22 13.00
C MET A 180 18.30 -5.55 13.61
N LEU A 181 19.00 -6.28 14.50
CA LEU A 181 20.19 -5.80 15.21
C LEU A 181 21.28 -5.32 14.22
N ASP A 182 22.03 -4.29 14.60
CA ASP A 182 23.14 -3.77 13.79
C ASP A 182 24.25 -4.82 13.55
N ASP A 183 24.36 -5.80 14.45
CA ASP A 183 25.36 -6.87 14.45
C ASP A 183 24.82 -8.22 13.93
N VAL A 184 24.14 -8.22 12.78
CA VAL A 184 23.79 -9.50 12.13
C VAL A 184 25.08 -10.18 11.61
N PRO A 185 25.35 -11.44 12.02
CA PRO A 185 26.51 -12.19 11.52
C PRO A 185 26.57 -12.19 10.00
N GLU A 186 27.78 -12.08 9.45
CA GLU A 186 28.02 -11.99 8.00
C GLU A 186 27.37 -13.15 7.23
N GLU A 187 27.37 -14.37 7.80
CA GLU A 187 26.72 -15.54 7.21
C GLU A 187 25.19 -15.38 7.11
N MET A 188 24.55 -14.79 8.12
CA MET A 188 23.11 -14.48 8.09
C MET A 188 22.79 -13.33 7.13
N ARG A 189 23.68 -12.35 7.00
CA ARG A 189 23.56 -11.28 5.99
C ARG A 189 23.61 -11.86 4.59
N LYS A 190 24.62 -12.68 4.28
CA LYS A 190 24.76 -13.33 2.97
C LYS A 190 23.60 -14.27 2.64
N SER A 191 23.11 -15.04 3.61
CA SER A 191 21.96 -15.95 3.40
C SER A 191 20.63 -15.22 3.20
N THR A 192 20.49 -14.01 3.75
CA THR A 192 19.30 -13.15 3.54
C THR A 192 19.38 -12.36 2.23
N LEU A 193 20.58 -11.90 1.86
CA LEU A 193 20.85 -11.13 0.65
C LEU A 193 20.67 -11.94 -0.63
N GLY A 194 21.06 -13.22 -0.64
CA GLY A 194 20.95 -14.08 -1.82
C GLY A 194 19.52 -14.14 -2.38
N PRO A 195 18.51 -14.52 -1.56
CA PRO A 195 17.10 -14.47 -1.93
C PRO A 195 16.61 -13.07 -2.29
N MET A 196 17.06 -12.02 -1.58
CA MET A 196 16.65 -10.65 -1.87
C MET A 196 17.18 -10.14 -3.21
N LYS A 197 18.45 -10.41 -3.56
CA LYS A 197 18.99 -10.12 -4.89
C LYS A 197 18.20 -10.83 -6.00
N MET A 198 17.74 -12.06 -5.72
CA MET A 198 16.86 -12.78 -6.64
C MET A 198 15.45 -12.16 -6.73
N VAL A 199 14.86 -11.76 -5.61
CA VAL A 199 13.51 -11.19 -5.54
C VAL A 199 13.44 -9.80 -6.14
N PHE A 200 14.46 -8.96 -5.93
CA PHE A 200 14.49 -7.57 -6.41
C PHE A 200 15.16 -7.41 -7.78
N GLY A 201 15.76 -8.47 -8.33
CA GLY A 201 16.43 -8.48 -9.62
C GLY A 201 17.89 -7.99 -9.53
N LEU A 202 18.79 -8.69 -10.22
CA LEU A 202 20.17 -8.24 -10.43
C LEU A 202 20.14 -6.97 -11.32
N GLY A 203 20.75 -5.88 -10.86
CA GLY A 203 20.81 -4.59 -11.60
C GLY A 203 19.66 -3.61 -11.30
N ALA A 204 18.85 -3.88 -10.28
CA ALA A 204 17.83 -2.95 -9.82
C ALA A 204 18.37 -2.03 -8.73
N SER A 205 18.18 -0.73 -8.89
CA SER A 205 18.32 0.22 -7.79
C SER A 205 17.03 0.32 -7.00
N LEU A 206 17.16 0.55 -5.70
CA LEU A 206 16.10 0.36 -4.72
C LEU A 206 16.00 1.60 -3.84
N PHE A 207 14.78 2.07 -3.63
CA PHE A 207 14.50 2.97 -2.52
C PHE A 207 14.00 2.17 -1.34
N VAL A 208 14.55 2.46 -0.18
CA VAL A 208 14.19 1.88 1.11
C VAL A 208 13.55 2.97 1.94
N VAL A 209 12.25 2.89 2.18
CA VAL A 209 11.53 3.85 3.04
C VAL A 209 11.25 3.21 4.39
N LYS A 210 11.74 3.85 5.45
CA LYS A 210 11.39 3.57 6.84
C LYS A 210 10.36 4.58 7.31
N ASP A 211 9.16 4.11 7.58
CA ASP A 211 8.02 4.93 7.97
C ASP A 211 7.32 4.33 9.20
N PRO A 212 7.78 4.64 10.42
CA PRO A 212 7.19 4.11 11.65
C PRO A 212 5.80 4.70 11.95
N ASN A 213 5.43 5.81 11.29
CA ASN A 213 4.21 6.55 11.57
C ASN A 213 3.09 6.27 10.55
N ASP A 214 3.34 5.41 9.55
CA ASP A 214 2.42 5.09 8.46
C ASP A 214 1.92 6.36 7.72
N ILE A 215 2.83 7.28 7.48
CA ILE A 215 2.58 8.55 6.77
C ILE A 215 3.06 8.52 5.32
N PHE A 216 3.80 7.51 4.88
CA PHE A 216 4.18 7.34 3.49
C PHE A 216 2.97 6.88 2.68
N ILE A 217 2.83 7.44 1.48
CA ILE A 217 1.77 7.04 0.55
C ILE A 217 2.38 6.36 -0.67
N LYS A 218 3.23 7.09 -1.38
CA LYS A 218 3.87 6.61 -2.61
C LYS A 218 5.13 7.39 -2.91
N ILE A 219 5.94 6.80 -3.78
CA ILE A 219 7.03 7.49 -4.46
C ILE A 219 6.71 7.59 -5.94
N GLU A 220 7.21 8.62 -6.60
CA GLU A 220 7.19 8.77 -8.05
C GLU A 220 8.61 9.13 -8.52
N GLY A 221 9.06 8.49 -9.59
CA GLY A 221 10.26 8.91 -10.32
C GLY A 221 9.84 9.92 -11.39
N LEU A 222 10.56 11.02 -11.50
CA LEU A 222 10.35 12.05 -12.50
C LEU A 222 11.60 12.16 -13.36
N ASP A 223 11.43 12.31 -14.66
CA ASP A 223 12.52 12.61 -15.58
C ASP A 223 12.95 14.09 -15.50
N ALA A 224 13.89 14.48 -16.35
CA ALA A 224 14.41 15.85 -16.40
C ALA A 224 13.35 16.88 -16.82
N ASP A 225 12.30 16.45 -17.52
CA ASP A 225 11.18 17.29 -17.95
C ASP A 225 10.06 17.32 -16.89
N GLY A 226 10.19 16.52 -15.83
CA GLY A 226 9.21 16.40 -14.74
C GLY A 226 8.10 15.38 -15.01
N GLU A 227 8.22 14.58 -16.07
CA GLU A 227 7.25 13.56 -16.44
C GLU A 227 7.47 12.27 -15.65
N LYS A 228 6.38 11.53 -15.39
CA LYS A 228 6.43 10.35 -14.52
C LYS A 228 7.11 9.16 -15.19
N CYS A 229 8.13 8.63 -14.54
CA CYS A 229 8.76 7.37 -14.91
C CYS A 229 8.01 6.17 -14.33
N ALA A 230 8.06 5.07 -15.07
CA ALA A 230 7.50 3.78 -14.69
C ALA A 230 8.27 3.15 -13.50
N MET A 231 7.60 2.88 -12.38
CA MET A 231 8.19 2.26 -11.18
C MET A 231 7.34 1.11 -10.63
N ALA A 232 7.99 0.01 -10.26
CA ALA A 232 7.38 -1.06 -9.49
C ALA A 232 7.50 -0.75 -7.98
N GLN A 233 6.44 -1.06 -7.23
CA GLN A 233 6.38 -0.83 -5.78
C GLN A 233 6.06 -2.13 -5.06
N SER A 234 6.77 -2.39 -3.97
CA SER A 234 6.50 -3.51 -3.06
C SER A 234 6.68 -3.06 -1.62
N SER A 235 5.94 -3.68 -0.70
CA SER A 235 6.08 -3.42 0.73
C SER A 235 6.35 -4.73 1.48
N LEU A 236 7.35 -4.73 2.37
CA LEU A 236 7.66 -5.85 3.26
C LEU A 236 7.79 -5.34 4.70
N ARG A 237 6.83 -5.69 5.56
CA ARG A 237 6.86 -5.36 7.01
C ARG A 237 7.10 -3.86 7.31
N GLY A 238 6.38 -2.97 6.63
CA GLY A 238 6.53 -1.51 6.80
C GLY A 238 7.76 -0.91 6.11
N LEU A 239 8.54 -1.74 5.41
CA LEU A 239 9.59 -1.31 4.49
C LEU A 239 9.00 -1.18 3.10
N TRP A 240 9.22 -0.04 2.44
CA TRP A 240 8.86 0.12 1.03
C TRP A 240 10.09 -0.05 0.17
N ILE A 241 9.97 -0.93 -0.83
CA ILE A 241 11.01 -1.27 -1.78
C ILE A 241 10.50 -0.95 -3.17
N LEU A 242 11.24 -0.08 -3.84
CA LEU A 242 10.82 0.54 -5.08
C LEU A 242 11.87 0.24 -6.13
N THR A 243 11.46 -0.42 -7.20
CA THR A 243 12.33 -0.84 -8.29
C THR A 243 11.95 -0.05 -9.55
N PRO A 244 12.83 0.81 -10.10
CA PRO A 244 12.61 1.42 -11.40
C PRO A 244 12.35 0.34 -12.45
N SER A 245 11.28 0.47 -13.23
CA SER A 245 10.95 -0.51 -14.29
C SER A 245 11.57 -0.16 -15.65
N GLU A 246 12.07 1.07 -15.79
CA GLU A 246 12.85 1.54 -16.94
C GLU A 246 14.28 1.86 -16.54
N LYS A 247 15.14 2.15 -17.53
CA LYS A 247 16.53 2.58 -17.29
C LYS A 247 16.53 3.73 -16.29
N GLU A 248 16.94 3.43 -15.06
CA GLU A 248 17.05 4.35 -13.93
C GLU A 248 17.76 5.68 -14.25
N ASN A 249 18.62 5.68 -15.27
CA ASN A 249 19.28 6.87 -15.79
C ASN A 249 18.31 7.94 -16.29
N ALA A 250 17.05 7.61 -16.56
CA ALA A 250 16.01 8.56 -16.91
C ALA A 250 15.45 9.33 -15.69
N ILE A 251 15.54 8.77 -14.47
CA ILE A 251 15.01 9.43 -13.27
C ILE A 251 15.99 10.52 -12.83
N ALA A 252 15.52 11.76 -12.87
CA ALA A 252 16.25 12.95 -12.40
C ALA A 252 15.83 13.35 -10.98
N THR A 253 14.55 13.18 -10.65
CA THR A 253 14.00 13.55 -9.35
C THR A 253 13.10 12.44 -8.81
N VAL A 254 13.14 12.26 -7.50
CA VAL A 254 12.24 11.36 -6.79
C VAL A 254 11.31 12.16 -5.92
N ARG A 255 10.01 11.97 -6.12
CA ARG A 255 8.94 12.67 -5.43
C ARG A 255 8.27 11.75 -4.42
N ILE A 256 8.30 12.11 -3.14
CA ILE A 256 7.69 11.35 -2.05
C ILE A 256 6.38 12.03 -1.62
N HIS A 257 5.29 11.27 -1.63
CA HIS A 257 3.97 11.74 -1.21
C HIS A 257 3.67 11.25 0.21
N LEU A 258 3.22 12.18 1.05
CA LEU A 258 2.98 11.96 2.47
C LEU A 258 1.51 12.15 2.83
N LYS A 259 1.04 11.35 3.79
CA LYS A 259 -0.27 11.42 4.41
C LYS A 259 -0.33 12.60 5.36
N SER A 260 -1.46 13.30 5.32
CA SER A 260 -1.85 14.27 6.32
C SER A 260 -3.15 13.79 6.96
N THR A 261 -3.21 13.72 8.29
CA THR A 261 -4.45 13.41 9.01
C THR A 261 -5.53 14.47 8.76
N GLU A 262 -5.14 15.72 8.54
CA GLU A 262 -6.05 16.82 8.18
C GLU A 262 -6.62 16.69 6.77
N ALA A 263 -5.96 15.90 5.90
CA ALA A 263 -6.41 15.59 4.55
C ALA A 263 -7.24 14.31 4.48
N GLU A 264 -7.42 13.57 5.57
CA GLU A 264 -8.12 12.29 5.54
C GLU A 264 -9.64 12.50 5.39
N ILE A 265 -10.19 12.05 4.26
CA ILE A 265 -11.63 12.00 4.03
C ILE A 265 -12.10 10.57 4.20
N ARG A 266 -12.89 10.31 5.23
CA ARG A 266 -13.51 9.00 5.47
C ARG A 266 -14.95 9.00 4.96
N ARG A 267 -15.32 8.00 4.16
CA ARG A 267 -16.69 7.83 3.64
C ARG A 267 -17.16 6.41 3.83
N ARG A 268 -18.41 6.25 4.28
CA ARG A 268 -19.06 4.93 4.30
C ARG A 268 -19.45 4.53 2.90
N PHE A 269 -19.46 3.24 2.62
CA PHE A 269 -20.10 2.71 1.43
C PHE A 269 -20.93 1.49 1.80
N SER A 270 -22.05 1.29 1.09
CA SER A 270 -22.79 0.04 1.06
C SER A 270 -22.97 -0.40 -0.40
N ILE A 271 -22.78 -1.68 -0.65
CA ILE A 271 -23.05 -2.32 -1.93
C ILE A 271 -23.94 -3.51 -1.66
N LYS A 272 -25.05 -3.60 -2.39
CA LYS A 272 -26.03 -4.67 -2.24
C LYS A 272 -26.11 -5.54 -3.48
N ASP A 273 -26.61 -6.76 -3.28
CA ASP A 273 -26.98 -7.68 -4.34
C ASP A 273 -25.85 -7.97 -5.35
N VAL A 274 -24.64 -8.19 -4.85
CA VAL A 274 -23.47 -8.51 -5.67
C VAL A 274 -23.56 -9.97 -6.10
N LYS A 275 -23.83 -10.21 -7.38
CA LYS A 275 -23.86 -11.56 -7.95
C LYS A 275 -22.47 -12.17 -7.93
N LEU A 276 -22.34 -13.39 -7.42
CA LEU A 276 -21.11 -14.18 -7.53
C LEU A 276 -21.07 -14.88 -8.90
N PRO A 277 -19.87 -15.13 -9.44
CA PRO A 277 -19.69 -15.82 -10.72
C PRO A 277 -20.20 -17.27 -10.71
#